data_AF-A0A8T2GI00-F1
#
_entry.id   AF-A0A8T2GI00-F1
#
_cell.length_a   1.000
_cell.length_b   1.000
_cell.length_c   1.000
_cell.angle_alpha   90.00
_cell.angle_beta   90.00
_cell.angle_gamma   90.00
#
_symmetry.space_group_name_H-M   'P 1'
#
loop_
_entity.id
_entity.type
_entity.pdbx_description
1 polymer ?
#
loop_
_entity_poly.entity_id
_entity_poly.type
_entity_poly.pdbx_seq_one_letter_code
_entity_poly.pdbx_strand_id
1 'polypeptide(L)'
;MALRRCLPQSSTTSSYLSKIWGFRMHGTKAAASVVEEHVSGAEREDEEYADVDWDNLGFSLVRTDFMFATKSCRDGNFEQGYLSRYGNIELNPAAGILNYGQGLIEGMKAYRGEDGRVLLFRPELNAMRMKIGAERMCMHSPSVHQFIEGVKQTVLANRRWVPPPGKGSLYLRPLLFGSGASLGVAAASEYTFLVFGSPVQNYFKEGTAALNLYVEEVIPRAYLGGTGGVKAISNYGPVLEVMRRAKSRGFSDVLYLDADTGKNIEEVSAANIFLVKVNKHSI
;
A
#
# COMPACT_ATOMS: atom_id res chain seq x y z
N MET A 1 -17.28 -13.92 54.23
CA MET A 1 -16.63 -15.21 54.54
C MET A 1 -16.26 -15.86 53.22
N ALA A 2 -15.02 -16.13 52.83
CA ALA A 2 -13.69 -15.80 53.31
C ALA A 2 -12.72 -15.85 52.10
N LEU A 3 -11.74 -14.95 52.09
CA LEU A 3 -10.62 -14.85 51.14
C LEU A 3 -9.50 -15.88 51.45
N ARG A 4 -8.77 -16.33 50.42
CA ARG A 4 -7.35 -16.77 50.47
C ARG A 4 -6.73 -16.42 49.10
N ARG A 5 -5.85 -15.43 48.90
CA ARG A 5 -4.45 -15.20 49.32
C ARG A 5 -3.47 -16.35 49.01
N CYS A 6 -2.57 -16.09 48.05
CA CYS A 6 -1.15 -16.43 48.12
C CYS A 6 -0.33 -15.37 47.36
N LEU A 7 0.52 -14.65 48.09
CA LEU A 7 1.71 -13.92 47.61
C LEU A 7 2.93 -14.81 47.88
N PRO A 8 4.09 -14.53 47.25
CA PRO A 8 5.19 -14.02 48.07
C PRO A 8 5.88 -12.77 47.49
N GLN A 9 6.59 -12.10 48.40
CA GLN A 9 7.18 -10.76 48.31
C GLN A 9 8.55 -10.70 47.62
N SER A 10 8.89 -9.45 47.31
CA SER A 10 10.05 -8.84 46.68
C SER A 10 11.37 -8.84 47.46
N SER A 11 12.47 -8.63 46.71
CA SER A 11 13.59 -7.66 46.90
C SER A 11 14.89 -8.33 46.38
N THR A 12 15.86 -7.72 45.70
CA THR A 12 16.46 -6.37 45.72
C THR A 12 17.21 -6.11 44.41
N THR A 13 17.40 -4.82 44.11
CA THR A 13 18.24 -4.19 43.07
C THR A 13 19.73 -4.55 43.08
N SER A 14 20.39 -4.64 41.91
CA SER A 14 21.75 -4.11 41.69
C SER A 14 22.14 -4.06 40.21
N SER A 15 22.96 -3.08 39.87
CA SER A 15 23.45 -2.66 38.55
C SER A 15 24.39 -3.65 37.86
N TYR A 16 24.33 -3.72 36.53
CA TYR A 16 25.46 -4.20 35.71
C TYR A 16 25.68 -3.34 34.46
N LEU A 17 26.58 -2.38 34.59
CA LEU A 17 27.39 -1.82 33.52
C LEU A 17 28.81 -2.39 33.71
N SER A 18 29.34 -3.12 32.73
CA SER A 18 30.72 -2.94 32.23
C SER A 18 31.16 -4.05 31.26
N LYS A 19 31.69 -3.58 30.12
CA LYS A 19 32.91 -4.03 29.43
C LYS A 19 33.11 -5.52 29.15
N ILE A 20 33.10 -5.88 27.87
CA ILE A 20 34.14 -6.75 27.30
C ILE A 20 34.64 -6.13 25.99
N TRP A 21 35.94 -5.83 25.99
CA TRP A 21 36.76 -5.43 24.85
C TRP A 21 37.49 -6.68 24.34
N GLY A 22 37.63 -6.77 23.02
CA GLY A 22 38.72 -7.49 22.37
C GLY A 22 38.41 -8.92 21.95
N PHE A 23 38.37 -9.17 20.63
CA PHE A 23 39.26 -10.18 20.05
C PHE A 23 39.62 -9.82 18.61
N ARG A 24 40.85 -10.17 18.27
CA ARG A 24 41.69 -9.68 17.18
C ARG A 24 41.48 -10.52 15.93
N MET A 25 41.37 -9.86 14.78
CA MET A 25 41.46 -10.42 13.43
C MET A 25 42.72 -11.26 13.24
N HIS A 26 42.59 -12.47 12.67
CA HIS A 26 43.59 -13.12 11.80
C HIS A 26 42.83 -13.81 10.66
N GLY A 27 43.20 -13.48 9.43
CA GLY A 27 42.44 -13.82 8.23
C GLY A 27 42.67 -15.22 7.70
N THR A 28 41.84 -15.58 6.74
CA THR A 28 42.18 -16.48 5.63
C THR A 28 41.51 -15.96 4.37
N LYS A 29 42.32 -15.85 3.31
CA LYS A 29 41.94 -15.43 1.97
C LYS A 29 40.99 -16.46 1.35
N ALA A 30 39.84 -16.00 0.86
CA ALA A 30 39.17 -16.61 -0.28
C ALA A 30 38.74 -15.47 -1.18
N ALA A 31 39.38 -15.37 -2.34
CA ALA A 31 39.11 -14.36 -3.35
C ALA A 31 37.76 -14.68 -4.01
N ALA A 32 36.74 -13.90 -3.71
CA ALA A 32 35.54 -13.83 -4.53
C ALA A 32 35.76 -12.73 -5.57
N SER A 33 36.06 -13.13 -6.80
CA SER A 33 36.06 -12.24 -7.95
C SER A 33 34.65 -11.70 -8.13
N VAL A 34 34.46 -10.41 -7.83
CA VAL A 34 33.28 -9.66 -8.24
C VAL A 34 33.38 -9.53 -9.75
N VAL A 35 32.54 -10.28 -10.47
CA VAL A 35 32.29 -10.02 -11.88
C VAL A 35 31.41 -8.78 -11.90
N GLU A 36 32.02 -7.61 -12.12
CA GLU A 36 31.30 -6.43 -12.57
C GLU A 36 30.80 -6.75 -13.99
N GLU A 37 29.53 -7.14 -14.11
CA GLU A 37 28.87 -7.12 -15.39
C GLU A 37 28.73 -5.66 -15.83
N HIS A 38 29.66 -5.24 -16.69
CA HIS A 38 29.43 -4.15 -17.63
C HIS A 38 28.22 -4.53 -18.49
N VAL A 39 27.06 -3.98 -18.17
CA VAL A 39 25.95 -3.90 -19.13
C VAL A 39 26.34 -2.87 -20.17
N SER A 40 27.12 -3.32 -21.17
CA SER A 40 27.33 -2.59 -22.41
C SER A 40 25.97 -2.36 -23.07
N GLY A 41 25.75 -1.11 -23.51
CA GLY A 41 24.48 -0.57 -23.97
C GLY A 41 23.59 -1.57 -24.69
N ALA A 42 22.48 -1.93 -24.04
CA ALA A 42 21.33 -2.43 -24.76
C ALA A 42 20.91 -1.34 -25.75
N GLU A 43 20.96 -1.69 -27.02
CA GLU A 43 20.30 -0.93 -28.08
C GLU A 43 18.90 -0.57 -27.58
N ARG A 44 18.59 0.73 -27.55
CA ARG A 44 17.24 1.19 -27.19
C ARG A 44 16.33 0.70 -28.30
N GLU A 45 15.72 -0.48 -28.13
CA GLU A 45 14.53 -0.83 -28.89
C GLU A 45 13.58 0.37 -28.78
N ASP A 46 13.15 0.89 -29.93
CA ASP A 46 12.21 2.01 -30.01
C ASP A 46 10.91 1.57 -29.31
N GLU A 47 10.85 1.89 -28.02
CA GLU A 47 9.79 1.41 -27.16
C GLU A 47 8.50 2.16 -27.52
N GLU A 48 7.62 1.50 -28.26
CA GLU A 48 6.38 2.11 -28.72
C GLU A 48 5.45 2.33 -27.51
N TYR A 49 5.24 3.60 -27.15
CA TYR A 49 4.27 3.99 -26.12
C TYR A 49 2.87 3.48 -26.47
N ALA A 50 2.01 3.33 -25.46
CA ALA A 50 0.59 3.13 -25.72
C ALA A 50 0.00 4.36 -26.44
N ASP A 51 -0.90 4.10 -27.39
CA ASP A 51 -1.64 5.15 -28.11
C ASP A 51 -2.74 5.73 -27.21
N VAL A 52 -2.37 6.72 -26.39
CA VAL A 52 -3.27 7.43 -25.47
C VAL A 52 -2.92 8.91 -25.43
N ASP A 53 -3.91 9.74 -25.12
CA ASP A 53 -3.70 11.16 -24.82
C ASP A 53 -3.14 11.34 -23.40
N TRP A 54 -1.81 11.33 -23.28
CA TRP A 54 -1.09 11.48 -22.02
C TRP A 54 -1.37 12.81 -21.29
N ASP A 55 -1.84 13.84 -21.99
CA ASP A 55 -2.06 15.18 -21.42
C ASP A 55 -3.46 15.35 -20.80
N ASN A 56 -4.36 14.41 -21.06
CA ASN A 56 -5.75 14.43 -20.60
C ASN A 56 -6.16 13.15 -19.84
N LEU A 57 -5.19 12.45 -19.24
CA LEU A 57 -5.48 11.30 -18.37
C LEU A 57 -6.08 11.73 -17.03
N GLY A 58 -7.27 11.21 -16.71
CA GLY A 58 -7.84 11.32 -15.37
C GLY A 58 -7.31 10.24 -14.41
N PHE A 59 -7.93 10.15 -13.23
CA PHE A 59 -7.78 9.02 -12.30
C PHE A 59 -8.86 7.94 -12.57
N SER A 60 -9.22 7.74 -13.83
CA SER A 60 -10.12 6.68 -14.28
C SER A 60 -9.32 5.45 -14.70
N LEU A 61 -9.96 4.29 -14.64
CA LEU A 61 -9.35 3.05 -15.12
C LEU A 61 -9.11 3.13 -16.64
N VAL A 62 -7.84 3.08 -17.02
CA VAL A 62 -7.39 2.78 -18.38
C VAL A 62 -6.83 1.37 -18.34
N ARG A 63 -7.40 0.47 -19.14
CA ARG A 63 -7.02 -0.95 -19.15
C ARG A 63 -5.62 -1.09 -19.76
N THR A 64 -4.67 -1.58 -18.97
CA THR A 64 -3.35 -1.99 -19.46
C THR A 64 -3.40 -3.42 -19.99
N ASP A 65 -2.29 -3.91 -20.55
CA ASP A 65 -2.24 -5.20 -21.23
C ASP A 65 -2.29 -6.40 -20.28
N PHE A 66 -1.62 -6.30 -19.13
CA PHE A 66 -1.40 -7.42 -18.22
C PHE A 66 -1.69 -7.09 -16.76
N MET A 67 -1.99 -8.13 -15.99
CA MET A 67 -2.03 -8.13 -14.53
C MET A 67 -1.26 -9.35 -14.00
N PHE A 68 -0.70 -9.23 -12.80
CA PHE A 68 -0.02 -10.31 -12.09
C PHE A 68 -0.95 -10.90 -11.02
N ALA A 69 -0.93 -12.22 -10.82
CA ALA A 69 -1.63 -12.87 -9.73
C ALA A 69 -0.84 -14.04 -9.14
N THR A 70 -1.03 -14.27 -7.84
CA THR A 70 -0.60 -15.50 -7.14
C THR A 70 -1.61 -15.82 -6.04
N LYS A 71 -1.67 -17.10 -5.64
CA LYS A 71 -2.55 -17.61 -4.60
C LYS A 71 -1.73 -18.14 -3.43
N SER A 72 -2.33 -18.09 -2.24
CA SER A 72 -1.79 -18.78 -1.09
C SER A 72 -2.06 -20.28 -1.17
N CYS A 73 -1.05 -21.09 -0.94
CA CYS A 73 -1.15 -22.48 -0.54
C CYS A 73 -1.93 -22.63 0.78
N ARG A 74 -2.38 -23.86 1.06
CA ARG A 74 -3.10 -24.19 2.31
C ARG A 74 -2.28 -23.98 3.58
N ASP A 75 -0.95 -23.99 3.47
CA ASP A 75 0.00 -23.72 4.55
C ASP A 75 0.27 -22.22 4.77
N GLY A 76 -0.37 -21.35 3.98
CA GLY A 76 -0.24 -19.90 4.06
C GLY A 76 0.90 -19.30 3.25
N ASN A 77 1.73 -20.12 2.60
CA ASN A 77 2.76 -19.63 1.67
C ASN A 77 2.13 -19.23 0.33
N PHE A 78 2.73 -18.29 -0.40
CA PHE A 78 2.27 -17.93 -1.75
C PHE A 78 3.00 -18.72 -2.82
N GLU A 79 2.25 -19.23 -3.80
CA GLU A 79 2.77 -19.93 -4.97
C GLU A 79 3.57 -18.99 -5.89
N GLN A 80 4.27 -19.58 -6.85
CA GLN A 80 4.86 -18.81 -7.95
C GLN A 80 3.73 -18.10 -8.72
N GLY A 81 3.82 -16.76 -8.79
CA GLY A 81 2.82 -15.98 -9.51
C GLY A 81 2.99 -16.03 -11.02
N TYR A 82 1.96 -15.57 -11.71
CA TYR A 82 1.89 -15.55 -13.17
C TYR A 82 1.32 -14.22 -13.69
N LEU A 83 1.75 -13.85 -14.90
CA LEU A 83 1.14 -12.77 -15.67
C LEU A 83 0.00 -13.32 -16.51
N SER A 84 -1.08 -12.55 -16.59
CA SER A 84 -2.23 -12.82 -17.45
C SER A 84 -2.69 -11.54 -18.12
N ARG A 85 -3.43 -11.65 -19.22
CA ARG A 85 -4.06 -10.48 -19.84
C ARG A 85 -4.99 -9.81 -18.84
N TYR A 86 -5.00 -8.48 -18.81
CA TYR A 86 -5.91 -7.74 -17.96
C TYR A 86 -7.35 -8.15 -18.26
N GLY A 87 -8.12 -8.47 -17.21
CA GLY A 87 -9.50 -8.91 -17.36
C GLY A 87 -10.22 -9.04 -16.04
N ASN A 88 -11.46 -9.48 -16.12
CA ASN A 88 -12.24 -9.82 -14.94
C ASN A 88 -11.61 -11.02 -14.23
N ILE A 89 -11.77 -11.07 -12.91
CA ILE A 89 -11.40 -12.22 -12.09
C ILE A 89 -12.63 -13.07 -11.78
N GLU A 90 -12.45 -14.37 -11.74
CA GLU A 90 -13.49 -15.31 -11.29
C GLU A 90 -13.39 -15.50 -9.77
N LEU A 91 -14.51 -15.37 -9.07
CA LEU A 91 -14.59 -15.55 -7.63
C LEU A 91 -15.78 -16.42 -7.26
N ASN A 92 -15.57 -17.32 -6.31
CA ASN A 92 -16.67 -18.05 -5.70
C ASN A 92 -17.59 -17.06 -4.96
N PRO A 93 -18.93 -17.15 -5.11
CA PRO A 93 -19.86 -16.27 -4.40
C PRO A 93 -19.72 -16.30 -2.87
N ALA A 94 -19.27 -17.43 -2.30
CA ALA A 94 -18.99 -17.60 -0.88
C ALA A 94 -17.57 -17.12 -0.47
N ALA A 95 -16.85 -16.40 -1.32
CA ALA A 95 -15.52 -15.90 -0.98
C ALA A 95 -15.58 -14.89 0.18
N GLY A 96 -14.63 -14.98 1.11
CA GLY A 96 -14.58 -14.11 2.30
C GLY A 96 -14.53 -12.61 1.96
N ILE A 97 -13.91 -12.26 0.83
CA ILE A 97 -13.91 -10.89 0.30
C ILE A 97 -15.33 -10.36 0.00
N LEU A 98 -16.19 -11.17 -0.58
CA LEU A 98 -17.54 -10.77 -1.02
C LEU A 98 -18.53 -10.66 0.15
N ASN A 99 -18.35 -11.49 1.17
CA ASN A 99 -19.32 -11.63 2.26
C ASN A 99 -18.93 -10.87 3.53
N TYR A 100 -17.63 -10.78 3.84
CA TYR A 100 -17.13 -10.22 5.09
C TYR A 100 -16.06 -9.13 4.90
N GLY A 101 -15.81 -8.71 3.66
CA GLY A 101 -14.87 -7.62 3.35
C GLY A 101 -13.43 -7.92 3.75
N GLN A 102 -13.03 -9.20 3.82
CA GLN A 102 -11.67 -9.59 4.20
C GLN A 102 -10.69 -9.32 3.05
N GLY A 103 -10.26 -8.06 2.94
CA GLY A 103 -9.33 -7.60 1.91
C GLY A 103 -8.60 -6.32 2.22
N LEU A 104 -7.45 -6.16 1.57
CA LEU A 104 -6.51 -5.07 1.70
C LEU A 104 -6.13 -4.55 0.32
N ILE A 105 -5.85 -3.25 0.26
CA ILE A 105 -5.36 -2.60 -0.96
C ILE A 105 -4.09 -1.80 -0.69
N GLU A 106 -3.23 -1.76 -1.68
CA GLU A 106 -2.10 -0.84 -1.72
C GLU A 106 -2.20 0.12 -2.90
N GLY A 107 -1.40 1.18 -2.85
CA GLY A 107 -1.32 2.17 -3.90
C GLY A 107 0.07 2.71 -4.02
N MET A 108 0.65 2.57 -5.21
CA MET A 108 2.00 3.05 -5.51
C MET A 108 2.11 3.43 -6.98
N LYS A 109 3.25 3.97 -7.39
CA LYS A 109 3.46 4.50 -8.73
C LYS A 109 4.79 4.05 -9.30
N ALA A 110 4.80 3.75 -10.59
CA ALA A 110 6.01 3.64 -11.39
C ALA A 110 6.15 4.89 -12.26
N TYR A 111 7.37 5.43 -12.32
CA TYR A 111 7.70 6.65 -13.03
C TYR A 111 8.77 6.38 -14.08
N ARG A 112 8.67 7.05 -15.23
CA ARG A 112 9.72 7.05 -16.24
C ARG A 112 10.65 8.23 -15.98
N GLY A 113 11.93 7.94 -15.72
CA GLY A 113 12.98 8.95 -15.63
C GLY A 113 13.33 9.52 -17.01
N GLU A 114 13.98 10.68 -17.04
CA GLU A 114 14.50 11.29 -18.28
C GLU A 114 15.51 10.40 -19.01
N ASP A 115 16.21 9.55 -18.26
CA ASP A 115 17.13 8.53 -18.78
C ASP A 115 16.43 7.26 -19.30
N GLY A 116 15.10 7.23 -19.29
CA GLY A 116 14.28 6.10 -19.76
C GLY A 116 14.13 4.94 -18.78
N ARG A 117 14.77 5.00 -17.59
CA ARG A 117 14.59 3.99 -16.55
C ARG A 117 13.21 4.10 -15.93
N VAL A 118 12.65 2.96 -15.52
CA VAL A 118 11.41 2.91 -14.76
C VAL A 118 11.71 2.73 -13.28
N LEU A 119 11.21 3.66 -12.47
CA LEU A 119 11.53 3.78 -11.05
C LEU A 119 10.28 3.52 -10.20
N LEU A 120 10.46 2.76 -9.13
CA LEU A 120 9.47 2.57 -8.05
C LEU A 120 9.94 3.33 -6.82
N PHE A 121 9.01 3.99 -6.13
CA PHE A 121 9.33 4.71 -4.90
C PHE A 121 8.94 3.89 -3.67
N ARG A 122 9.95 3.48 -2.88
CA ARG A 122 9.82 2.77 -1.60
C ARG A 122 8.86 1.56 -1.61
N PRO A 123 8.93 0.66 -2.62
CA PRO A 123 7.98 -0.44 -2.73
C PRO A 123 7.97 -1.39 -1.53
N GLU A 124 9.09 -1.50 -0.83
CA GLU A 124 9.23 -2.25 0.41
C GLU A 124 8.30 -1.76 1.53
N LEU A 125 7.97 -0.46 1.58
CA LEU A 125 7.08 0.06 2.61
C LEU A 125 5.60 -0.20 2.30
N ASN A 126 5.23 -0.19 1.03
CA ASN A 126 3.91 -0.67 0.62
C ASN A 126 3.75 -2.15 0.96
N ALA A 127 4.77 -2.97 0.70
CA ALA A 127 4.78 -4.39 1.06
C ALA A 127 4.65 -4.61 2.57
N MET A 128 5.43 -3.88 3.38
CA MET A 128 5.37 -3.97 4.84
C MET A 128 4.03 -3.51 5.39
N ARG A 129 3.44 -2.44 4.84
CA ARG A 129 2.11 -1.98 5.25
C ARG A 129 1.02 -3.00 4.92
N MET A 130 1.08 -3.64 3.76
CA MET A 130 0.17 -4.75 3.43
C MET A 130 0.34 -5.92 4.40
N LYS A 131 1.57 -6.29 4.75
CA LYS A 131 1.85 -7.36 5.71
C LYS A 131 1.25 -7.08 7.09
N ILE A 132 1.44 -5.85 7.61
CA ILE A 132 0.82 -5.41 8.88
C ILE A 132 -0.72 -5.45 8.77
N GLY A 133 -1.26 -4.99 7.64
CA GLY A 133 -2.69 -5.09 7.35
C GLY A 133 -3.20 -6.52 7.38
N ALA A 134 -2.45 -7.45 6.79
CA ALA A 134 -2.82 -8.86 6.71
C ALA A 134 -2.88 -9.50 8.10
N GLU A 135 -1.88 -9.21 8.95
CA GLU A 135 -1.90 -9.64 10.35
C GLU A 135 -3.14 -9.10 11.09
N ARG A 136 -3.46 -7.81 10.92
CA ARG A 136 -4.64 -7.20 11.54
C ARG A 136 -5.96 -7.82 11.06
N MET A 137 -6.02 -8.26 9.81
CA MET A 137 -7.21 -8.83 9.17
C MET A 137 -7.25 -10.37 9.22
N CYS A 138 -6.35 -11.00 9.98
CA CYS A 138 -6.21 -12.46 10.09
C CYS A 138 -6.01 -13.14 8.72
N MET A 139 -5.15 -12.57 7.87
CA MET A 139 -4.85 -13.03 6.51
C MET A 139 -3.39 -13.49 6.38
N HIS A 140 -3.14 -14.47 5.52
CA HIS A 140 -1.79 -14.72 5.03
C HIS A 140 -1.40 -13.64 4.00
N SER A 141 -0.14 -13.20 4.03
CA SER A 141 0.39 -12.19 3.09
C SER A 141 1.56 -12.74 2.30
N PRO A 142 1.78 -12.25 1.06
CA PRO A 142 3.03 -12.51 0.37
C PRO A 142 4.20 -11.94 1.17
N SER A 143 5.37 -12.57 1.05
CA SER A 143 6.60 -11.97 1.56
C SER A 143 6.88 -10.62 0.88
N VAL A 144 7.70 -9.78 1.51
CA VAL A 144 8.13 -8.49 0.92
C VAL A 144 8.73 -8.69 -0.47
N HIS A 145 9.55 -9.73 -0.63
CA HIS A 145 10.13 -10.10 -1.92
C HIS A 145 9.07 -10.45 -2.97
N GLN A 146 8.11 -11.34 -2.64
CA GLN A 146 7.04 -11.73 -3.55
C GLN A 146 6.14 -10.56 -3.95
N PHE A 147 5.85 -9.64 -3.02
CA PHE A 147 5.11 -8.42 -3.32
C PHE A 147 5.87 -7.56 -4.34
N ILE A 148 7.15 -7.28 -4.08
CA ILE A 148 7.98 -6.44 -4.95
C ILE A 148 8.13 -7.09 -6.32
N GLU A 149 8.31 -8.40 -6.39
CA GLU A 149 8.43 -9.14 -7.64
C GLU A 149 7.14 -9.06 -8.48
N GLY A 150 5.98 -9.30 -7.87
CA GLY A 150 4.69 -9.15 -8.57
C GLY A 150 4.46 -7.73 -9.10
N VAL A 151 4.88 -6.71 -8.34
CA VAL A 151 4.86 -5.32 -8.77
C VAL A 151 5.80 -5.08 -9.96
N LYS A 152 7.04 -5.55 -9.89
CA LYS A 152 8.03 -5.40 -10.98
C LYS A 152 7.56 -6.09 -12.25
N GLN A 153 7.08 -7.33 -12.17
CA GLN A 153 6.55 -8.06 -13.32
C GLN A 153 5.38 -7.31 -13.98
N THR A 154 4.45 -6.77 -13.17
CA THR A 154 3.34 -5.96 -13.68
C THR A 154 3.84 -4.71 -14.40
N VAL A 155 4.82 -4.01 -13.85
CA VAL A 155 5.39 -2.80 -14.48
C VAL A 155 6.09 -3.13 -15.79
N LEU A 156 6.93 -4.17 -15.80
CA LEU A 156 7.68 -4.57 -16.98
C LEU A 156 6.77 -5.05 -18.11
N ALA A 157 5.77 -5.88 -17.80
CA ALA A 157 4.79 -6.35 -18.77
C ALA A 157 3.92 -5.22 -19.35
N ASN A 158 3.78 -4.11 -18.61
CA ASN A 158 3.03 -2.93 -19.02
C ASN A 158 3.95 -1.71 -19.26
N ARG A 159 5.23 -1.91 -19.60
CA ARG A 159 6.20 -0.81 -19.68
C ARG A 159 5.76 0.31 -20.64
N ARG A 160 5.14 -0.05 -21.78
CA ARG A 160 4.56 0.91 -22.74
C ARG A 160 3.45 1.81 -22.17
N TRP A 161 2.82 1.38 -21.08
CA TRP A 161 1.78 2.13 -20.37
C TRP A 161 2.34 3.05 -19.28
N VAL A 162 3.66 3.01 -19.01
CA VAL A 162 4.30 3.99 -18.12
C VAL A 162 4.44 5.31 -18.88
N PRO A 163 3.77 6.39 -18.45
CA PRO A 163 3.76 7.66 -19.18
C PRO A 163 5.17 8.19 -19.47
N PRO A 164 5.34 8.95 -20.57
CA PRO A 164 6.58 9.68 -20.82
C PRO A 164 6.96 10.59 -19.64
N PRO A 165 8.25 10.97 -19.49
CA PRO A 165 8.70 11.90 -18.45
C PRO A 165 7.85 13.17 -18.42
N GLY A 166 7.46 13.60 -17.22
CA GLY A 166 6.61 14.79 -17.00
C GLY A 166 5.11 14.61 -17.28
N LYS A 167 4.69 13.53 -17.96
CA LYS A 167 3.27 13.32 -18.33
C LYS A 167 2.44 12.60 -17.26
N GLY A 168 3.08 11.90 -16.32
CA GLY A 168 2.38 11.26 -15.22
C GLY A 168 3.11 10.04 -14.67
N SER A 169 2.34 9.04 -14.26
CA SER A 169 2.85 7.79 -13.69
C SER A 169 1.94 6.60 -14.02
N LEU A 170 2.48 5.38 -14.01
CA LEU A 170 1.65 4.19 -13.95
C LEU A 170 1.26 3.95 -12.49
N TYR A 171 -0.01 4.18 -12.14
CA TYR A 171 -0.52 3.85 -10.82
C TYR A 171 -0.74 2.34 -10.72
N LEU A 172 -0.14 1.74 -9.70
CA LEU A 172 -0.20 0.31 -9.43
C LEU A 172 -1.14 0.06 -8.26
N ARG A 173 -1.97 -0.96 -8.40
CA ARG A 173 -2.95 -1.39 -7.41
C ARG A 173 -2.70 -2.86 -7.01
N PRO A 174 -1.84 -3.10 -6.02
CA PRO A 174 -1.79 -4.39 -5.35
C PRO A 174 -3.05 -4.60 -4.49
N LEU A 175 -3.64 -5.79 -4.61
CA LEU A 175 -4.80 -6.26 -3.87
C LEU A 175 -4.40 -7.54 -3.13
N LEU A 176 -4.87 -7.71 -1.90
CA LEU A 176 -4.81 -8.97 -1.17
C LEU A 176 -6.20 -9.26 -0.61
N PHE A 177 -6.81 -10.39 -0.95
CA PHE A 177 -8.19 -10.68 -0.56
C PHE A 177 -8.45 -12.17 -0.34
N GLY A 178 -9.37 -12.48 0.59
CA GLY A 178 -9.81 -13.85 0.86
C GLY A 178 -10.64 -14.41 -0.31
N SER A 179 -10.01 -15.24 -1.14
CA SER A 179 -10.62 -15.88 -2.31
C SER A 179 -11.26 -17.24 -2.00
N GLY A 180 -10.88 -17.85 -0.88
CA GLY A 180 -11.42 -19.13 -0.42
C GLY A 180 -12.91 -19.05 -0.05
N ALA A 181 -13.66 -20.08 -0.42
CA ALA A 181 -15.09 -20.18 -0.13
C ALA A 181 -15.34 -20.53 1.35
N SER A 182 -16.09 -19.69 2.06
CA SER A 182 -16.56 -19.94 3.43
C SER A 182 -17.81 -19.11 3.74
N LEU A 183 -18.86 -19.75 4.26
CA LEU A 183 -20.04 -19.08 4.81
C LEU A 183 -19.97 -18.87 6.33
N GLY A 184 -18.95 -19.44 6.98
CA GLY A 184 -18.68 -19.15 8.38
C GLY A 184 -17.88 -17.85 8.50
N VAL A 185 -18.16 -17.07 9.55
CA VAL A 185 -17.35 -15.90 9.90
C VAL A 185 -16.01 -16.39 10.47
N ALA A 186 -15.03 -16.55 9.59
CA ALA A 186 -13.69 -17.02 9.89
C ALA A 186 -12.70 -16.47 8.86
N ALA A 187 -11.41 -16.58 9.14
CA ALA A 187 -10.36 -16.30 8.17
C ALA A 187 -10.52 -17.20 6.93
N ALA A 188 -10.37 -16.63 5.73
CA ALA A 188 -10.48 -17.40 4.49
C ALA A 188 -9.41 -18.51 4.41
N SER A 189 -9.76 -19.61 3.75
CA SER A 189 -8.87 -20.76 3.54
C SER A 189 -7.83 -20.55 2.43
N GLU A 190 -8.07 -19.57 1.56
CA GLU A 190 -7.20 -19.20 0.44
C GLU A 190 -7.27 -17.67 0.26
N TYR A 191 -6.13 -17.08 -0.08
CA TYR A 191 -5.98 -15.66 -0.40
C TYR A 191 -5.39 -15.50 -1.80
N THR A 192 -5.81 -14.46 -2.50
CA THR A 192 -5.22 -14.06 -3.77
C THR A 192 -4.52 -12.72 -3.61
N PHE A 193 -3.26 -12.65 -4.07
CA PHE A 193 -2.52 -11.40 -4.26
C PHE A 193 -2.50 -11.07 -5.76
N LEU A 194 -3.02 -9.90 -6.11
CA LEU A 194 -3.16 -9.46 -7.50
C LEU A 194 -2.60 -8.05 -7.66
N VAL A 195 -1.88 -7.79 -8.75
CA VAL A 195 -1.39 -6.45 -9.08
C VAL A 195 -1.82 -6.08 -10.49
N PHE A 196 -2.45 -4.92 -10.63
CA PHE A 196 -2.73 -4.30 -11.93
C PHE A 196 -2.30 -2.84 -11.95
N GLY A 197 -2.23 -2.25 -13.14
CA GLY A 197 -1.86 -0.85 -13.34
C GLY A 197 -2.91 -0.05 -14.11
N SER A 198 -2.82 1.27 -14.00
CA SER A 198 -3.50 2.22 -14.88
C SER A 198 -2.64 3.48 -15.01
N PRO A 199 -2.35 3.99 -16.22
CA PRO A 199 -1.69 5.27 -16.37
C PRO A 199 -2.57 6.38 -15.78
N VAL A 200 -1.94 7.33 -15.08
CA VAL A 200 -2.61 8.49 -14.49
C VAL A 200 -1.75 9.73 -14.67
N GLN A 201 -2.40 10.88 -14.87
CA GLN A 201 -1.71 12.17 -14.89
C GLN A 201 -1.28 12.59 -13.48
N ASN A 202 -0.41 13.60 -13.42
CA ASN A 202 -0.15 14.36 -12.21
C ASN A 202 -1.43 15.06 -11.72
N TYR A 203 -1.78 14.84 -10.45
CA TYR A 203 -3.03 15.33 -9.83
C TYR A 203 -3.15 16.85 -9.84
N PHE A 204 -2.02 17.55 -9.79
CA PHE A 204 -1.95 19.01 -9.72
C PHE A 204 -1.13 19.49 -10.92
N LYS A 205 -1.80 19.98 -11.96
CA LYS A 205 -1.15 20.86 -12.93
C LYS A 205 -0.73 22.14 -12.18
N GLU A 206 0.39 22.75 -12.56
CA GLU A 206 0.81 24.05 -12.00
C GLU A 206 -0.37 25.04 -12.06
N GLY A 207 -0.67 25.72 -10.95
CA GLY A 207 -1.81 26.64 -10.83
C GLY A 207 -3.14 26.02 -10.41
N THR A 208 -3.15 24.77 -9.93
CA THR A 208 -4.38 24.15 -9.39
C THR A 208 -4.90 24.88 -8.15
N ALA A 209 -6.20 25.16 -8.16
CA ALA A 209 -6.89 25.84 -7.07
C ALA A 209 -6.77 25.04 -5.76
N ALA A 210 -6.63 25.76 -4.65
CA ALA A 210 -6.65 25.15 -3.32
C ALA A 210 -7.94 24.32 -3.12
N LEU A 211 -7.80 23.15 -2.50
CA LEU A 211 -8.97 22.33 -2.16
C LEU A 211 -9.80 23.04 -1.08
N ASN A 212 -11.11 23.14 -1.30
CA ASN A 212 -12.06 23.52 -0.26
C ASN A 212 -12.60 22.25 0.44
N LEU A 213 -12.45 22.17 1.75
CA LEU A 213 -12.75 20.95 2.52
C LEU A 213 -14.03 21.11 3.33
N TYR A 214 -14.86 20.07 3.32
CA TYR A 214 -15.99 19.94 4.23
C TYR A 214 -15.52 19.28 5.53
N VAL A 215 -15.76 19.90 6.67
CA VAL A 215 -15.46 19.28 7.97
C VAL A 215 -16.61 18.36 8.36
N GLU A 216 -16.33 17.07 8.49
CA GLU A 216 -17.29 16.09 8.98
C GLU A 216 -17.17 15.95 10.50
N GLU A 217 -18.24 16.30 11.20
CA GLU A 217 -18.30 16.35 12.67
C GLU A 217 -19.09 15.18 13.29
N VAL A 218 -19.84 14.42 12.47
CA VAL A 218 -20.79 13.40 12.94
C VAL A 218 -20.30 11.98 12.65
N ILE A 219 -19.82 11.73 11.44
CA ILE A 219 -19.41 10.39 11.00
C ILE A 219 -17.88 10.29 11.01
N PRO A 220 -17.27 9.62 12.00
CA PRO A 220 -15.82 9.49 12.04
C PRO A 220 -15.29 8.57 10.95
N ARG A 221 -14.07 8.84 10.50
CA ARG A 221 -13.38 8.04 9.47
C ARG A 221 -12.89 6.70 10.01
N ALA A 222 -12.44 6.72 11.25
CA ALA A 222 -11.86 5.60 11.99
C ALA A 222 -12.11 5.84 13.49
N TYR A 223 -11.88 4.80 14.29
CA TYR A 223 -12.01 4.87 15.75
C TYR A 223 -10.97 3.97 16.41
N LEU A 224 -10.67 4.25 17.68
CA LEU A 224 -9.71 3.45 18.45
C LEU A 224 -10.15 1.98 18.53
N GLY A 225 -9.24 1.07 18.22
CA GLY A 225 -9.54 -0.37 18.15
C GLY A 225 -10.23 -0.81 16.84
N GLY A 226 -10.55 0.11 15.93
CA GLY A 226 -11.04 -0.20 14.58
C GLY A 226 -9.93 -0.66 13.62
N THR A 227 -10.15 -0.48 12.33
CA THR A 227 -9.23 -0.85 11.24
C THR A 227 -8.58 0.34 10.54
N GLY A 228 -8.72 1.57 11.07
CA GLY A 228 -8.18 2.79 10.45
C GLY A 228 -6.67 2.80 10.22
N GLY A 229 -5.91 2.10 11.08
CA GLY A 229 -4.45 2.00 10.95
C GLY A 229 -3.94 1.10 9.82
N VAL A 230 -4.83 0.46 9.04
CA VAL A 230 -4.46 -0.43 7.92
C VAL A 230 -5.29 -0.08 6.68
N LYS A 231 -4.79 -0.39 5.46
CA LYS A 231 -5.57 -0.16 4.22
C LYS A 231 -6.59 -1.28 3.95
N ALA A 232 -7.42 -1.60 4.95
CA ALA A 232 -8.55 -2.52 4.79
C ALA A 232 -9.62 -1.90 3.88
N ILE A 233 -10.21 -2.69 3.00
CA ILE A 233 -11.25 -2.20 2.08
C ILE A 233 -12.51 -1.73 2.81
N SER A 234 -12.80 -2.34 3.98
CA SER A 234 -13.93 -2.00 4.84
C SER A 234 -13.89 -0.56 5.32
N ASN A 235 -12.71 0.08 5.29
CA ASN A 235 -12.54 1.47 5.69
C ASN A 235 -13.12 2.46 4.67
N TYR A 236 -13.32 2.08 3.41
CA TYR A 236 -13.63 3.04 2.33
C TYR A 236 -15.11 3.13 2.00
N GLY A 237 -15.86 2.02 2.11
CA GLY A 237 -17.31 2.00 1.85
C GLY A 237 -18.13 2.92 2.76
N PRO A 238 -17.94 2.88 4.10
CA PRO A 238 -18.74 3.66 5.05
C PRO A 238 -18.70 5.18 4.83
N VAL A 239 -17.62 5.70 4.26
CA VAL A 239 -17.43 7.15 4.07
C VAL A 239 -17.93 7.68 2.73
N LEU A 240 -18.37 6.82 1.81
CA LEU A 240 -18.80 7.25 0.48
C LEU A 240 -20.00 8.20 0.51
N GLU A 241 -20.93 8.01 1.45
CA GLU A 241 -22.08 8.90 1.58
C GLU A 241 -21.68 10.31 2.02
N VAL A 242 -20.75 10.41 2.97
CA VAL A 242 -20.18 11.68 3.46
C VAL A 242 -19.50 12.42 2.32
N MET A 243 -18.63 11.72 1.57
CA MET A 243 -17.94 12.29 0.41
C MET A 243 -18.93 12.76 -0.66
N ARG A 244 -19.97 11.98 -0.96
CA ARG A 244 -21.03 12.35 -1.91
C ARG A 244 -21.75 13.62 -1.45
N ARG A 245 -22.08 13.73 -0.16
CA ARG A 245 -22.77 14.90 0.43
C ARG A 245 -21.90 16.15 0.35
N ALA A 246 -20.63 16.06 0.73
CA ALA A 246 -19.67 17.16 0.62
C ALA A 246 -19.56 17.65 -0.83
N LYS A 247 -19.40 16.73 -1.79
CA LYS A 247 -19.34 17.06 -3.21
C LYS A 247 -20.62 17.73 -3.72
N SER A 248 -21.80 17.26 -3.29
CA SER A 248 -23.09 17.87 -3.66
C SER A 248 -23.26 19.31 -3.16
N ARG A 249 -22.49 19.69 -2.14
CA ARG A 249 -22.45 21.04 -1.57
C ARG A 249 -21.32 21.90 -2.14
N GLY A 250 -20.60 21.42 -3.15
CA GLY A 250 -19.51 22.14 -3.81
C GLY A 250 -18.14 22.07 -3.12
N PHE A 251 -17.95 21.16 -2.16
CA PHE A 251 -16.63 20.91 -1.55
C PHE A 251 -15.81 19.92 -2.39
N SER A 252 -14.49 20.09 -2.37
CA SER A 252 -13.54 19.24 -3.10
C SER A 252 -13.32 17.90 -2.40
N ASP A 253 -13.26 17.92 -1.07
CA ASP A 253 -13.03 16.72 -0.26
C ASP A 253 -13.53 16.90 1.19
N VAL A 254 -13.33 15.88 2.03
CA VAL A 254 -13.78 15.83 3.43
C VAL A 254 -12.59 15.80 4.38
N LEU A 255 -12.61 16.69 5.36
CA LEU A 255 -11.73 16.70 6.52
C LEU A 255 -12.43 15.95 7.68
N TYR A 256 -11.80 14.92 8.21
CA TYR A 256 -12.33 14.13 9.33
C TYR A 256 -11.72 14.55 10.66
N LEU A 257 -12.57 14.52 11.69
CA LEU A 257 -12.19 14.70 13.08
C LEU A 257 -12.17 13.36 13.81
N ASP A 258 -11.43 13.31 14.91
CA ASP A 258 -11.31 12.11 15.74
C ASP A 258 -12.67 11.68 16.33
N ALA A 259 -12.88 10.36 16.42
CA ALA A 259 -14.13 9.79 16.90
C ALA A 259 -14.41 10.01 18.39
N ASP A 260 -13.38 10.26 19.21
CA ASP A 260 -13.50 10.31 20.66
C ASP A 260 -13.98 11.69 21.14
N THR A 261 -13.31 12.74 20.66
CA THR A 261 -13.55 14.12 21.10
C THR A 261 -14.21 14.99 20.04
N GLY A 262 -14.12 14.61 18.76
CA GLY A 262 -14.61 15.42 17.63
C GLY A 262 -13.90 16.76 17.49
N LYS A 263 -12.62 16.86 17.89
CA LYS A 263 -11.89 18.14 17.95
C LYS A 263 -10.52 18.10 17.29
N ASN A 264 -9.91 16.92 17.22
CA ASN A 264 -8.60 16.73 16.62
C ASN A 264 -8.76 16.38 15.15
N ILE A 265 -7.96 17.03 14.32
CA ILE A 265 -7.89 16.75 12.88
C ILE A 265 -7.17 15.42 12.66
N GLU A 266 -7.75 14.52 11.87
CA GLU A 266 -7.13 13.24 11.49
C GLU A 266 -6.62 13.26 10.04
N GLU A 267 -7.53 13.20 9.06
CA GLU A 267 -7.20 12.98 7.64
C GLU A 267 -8.13 13.74 6.70
N VAL A 268 -7.67 14.01 5.47
CA VAL A 268 -8.52 14.44 4.34
C VAL A 268 -8.82 13.21 3.49
N SER A 269 -9.99 12.61 3.70
CA SER A 269 -10.47 11.37 3.06
C SER A 269 -9.49 10.19 3.00
N ALA A 270 -8.56 10.21 2.03
CA ALA A 270 -7.58 9.16 1.79
C ALA A 270 -6.13 9.70 1.80
N ALA A 271 -5.93 10.90 2.33
CA ALA A 271 -4.65 11.58 2.46
C ALA A 271 -4.39 12.03 3.90
N ASN A 272 -3.14 11.88 4.33
CA ASN A 272 -2.65 12.45 5.59
C ASN A 272 -2.61 13.99 5.52
N ILE A 273 -2.61 14.64 6.69
CA ILE A 273 -2.57 16.10 6.82
C ILE A 273 -1.24 16.56 7.40
N PHE A 274 -0.73 17.68 6.88
CA PHE A 274 0.36 18.45 7.47
C PHE A 274 -0.09 19.89 7.67
N LEU A 275 0.14 20.45 8.86
CA LEU A 275 -0.19 21.84 9.20
C LEU A 275 1.09 22.66 9.33
N VAL A 276 1.19 23.74 8.54
CA VAL A 276 2.30 24.69 8.61
C VAL A 276 1.80 26.00 9.21
N LYS A 277 2.30 26.35 10.40
CA LYS A 277 2.00 27.63 11.05
C LYS A 277 3.17 28.59 10.82
N VAL A 278 2.93 29.67 10.07
CA VAL A 278 3.91 30.76 9.95
C VAL A 278 3.87 31.60 11.22
N ASN A 279 4.93 31.55 12.00
CA ASN A 279 5.12 32.48 13.10
C ASN A 279 5.55 33.82 12.51
N LYS A 280 4.63 34.80 12.49
CA LYS A 280 5.00 36.18 12.23
C LYS A 280 5.76 36.70 13.45
N HIS A 281 7.07 36.52 13.49
CA HIS A 281 7.91 37.37 14.31
C HIS A 281 7.94 38.73 13.62
N SER A 282 7.25 39.70 14.22
CA SER A 282 7.34 41.10 13.83
C SER A 282 8.81 41.51 13.84
N ILE A 283 9.31 41.95 12.68
CA ILE A 283 10.60 42.64 12.55
C ILE A 283 10.44 44.06 13.07
#